data_AF-A0A146KAU3-F1
#
_entry.id   AF-A0A146KAU3-F1
#
_cell.length_a   1.000
_cell.length_b   1.000
_cell.length_c   1.000
_cell.angle_alpha   90.00
_cell.angle_beta   90.00
_cell.angle_gamma   90.00
#
_symmetry.space_group_name_H-M   'P 1'
#
loop_
_entity.id
_entity.type
_entity.pdbx_description
1 polymer ?
#
loop_
_entity_poly.entity_id
_entity_poly.type
_entity_poly.pdbx_seq_one_letter_code
_entity_poly.pdbx_strand_id
1 'polypeptide(L)'
;HTYQIISSITPHMLLGISQRQLINGTSDQSFEFISTADTNVYQIKDSTTQLYIGTNSCEKGAIVLLKQLDNLCLWYIVQDDEKTLYKQIKHKISGLVMDVDNAATENNVPIILWKLKQTPNQLFKLELVDKNNFTQTLTCSISPLTTPRLVFDINYSKLEEQTQIIAYKYHGKDNQVFNFVPAGQDLIIIQSHLNNEFCVAPEQCSTGSFIVLKKISQQCLWKLQRISEKAFCLIHNVSGLSLTYSNSKLLLEQNWSGQSQQFIVNKAKKHEEQIVPHINRIQYEKQKTTNQLLVNILHGAIVQNLIENESEMMRVNDILKEFGRDIGSKMIHDYLLTDSSITSKKCQTIEQIAVAVAKSLQHYMNIDQQLKVATEVNTTTNIDVFSIDFSKSGNIFEQNLQTTDELSELQYCSMLCGMAEGALTQLQIVKYNVQYDKLKPKKTASGMCNLMANCTYVSRILRVEVSYELAVIPKE
;
A
#
# COMPACT_ATOMS: atom_id res chain seq x y z
N HIS A 1 -32.16 -9.74 -1.55
CA HIS A 1 -30.82 -9.31 -1.11
C HIS A 1 -30.88 -8.91 0.36
N THR A 2 -29.81 -9.14 1.11
CA THR A 2 -29.72 -8.80 2.54
C THR A 2 -29.04 -7.44 2.70
N TYR A 3 -29.61 -6.58 3.54
CA TYR A 3 -29.15 -5.22 3.77
C TYR A 3 -29.08 -4.90 5.26
N GLN A 4 -28.16 -4.01 5.60
CA GLN A 4 -28.14 -3.27 6.85
C GLN A 4 -28.82 -1.91 6.65
N ILE A 5 -29.56 -1.45 7.65
CA ILE A 5 -30.26 -0.16 7.65
C ILE A 5 -29.51 0.77 8.62
N ILE A 6 -28.83 1.77 8.07
CA ILE A 6 -27.92 2.66 8.81
C ILE A 6 -28.56 4.04 8.93
N SER A 7 -28.60 4.58 10.14
CA SER A 7 -29.12 5.93 10.41
C SER A 7 -28.19 7.03 9.88
N SER A 8 -28.74 8.10 9.30
CA SER A 8 -27.90 9.23 8.85
C SER A 8 -27.41 10.13 9.99
N ILE A 9 -28.12 10.19 11.13
CA ILE A 9 -27.67 10.98 12.30
C ILE A 9 -26.46 10.34 12.99
N THR A 10 -26.37 9.00 12.96
CA THR A 10 -25.30 8.22 13.57
C THR A 10 -24.88 7.11 12.62
N PRO A 11 -23.96 7.39 11.66
CA PRO A 11 -23.56 6.43 10.62
C PRO A 11 -22.91 5.13 11.12
N HIS A 12 -22.62 5.03 12.42
CA HIS A 12 -22.08 3.86 13.10
C HIS A 12 -23.16 3.06 13.85
N MET A 13 -24.43 3.47 13.77
CA MET A 13 -25.57 2.79 14.39
C MET A 13 -26.47 2.15 13.33
N LEU A 14 -26.92 0.95 13.64
CA LEU A 14 -27.72 0.09 12.79
C LEU A 14 -29.10 -0.11 13.41
N LEU A 15 -30.11 -0.28 12.56
CA LEU A 15 -31.37 -0.86 13.01
C LEU A 15 -31.12 -2.29 13.52
N GLY A 16 -31.61 -2.59 14.72
CA GLY A 16 -31.44 -3.90 15.35
C GLY A 16 -32.62 -4.28 16.24
N ILE A 17 -32.68 -5.55 16.62
CA ILE A 17 -33.75 -6.11 17.44
C ILE A 17 -33.42 -5.90 18.93
N SER A 18 -34.24 -5.13 19.64
CA SER A 18 -34.09 -4.90 21.09
C SER A 18 -34.27 -6.22 21.88
N GLN A 19 -33.46 -6.39 22.94
CA GLN A 19 -33.20 -7.58 23.79
C GLN A 19 -31.97 -8.44 23.43
N ARG A 20 -31.25 -8.13 22.34
CA ARG A 20 -29.89 -8.64 22.11
C ARG A 20 -28.96 -7.44 21.89
N GLN A 21 -28.45 -6.89 22.98
CA GLN A 21 -27.44 -5.86 22.90
C GLN A 21 -26.08 -6.47 22.54
N LEU A 22 -25.32 -5.67 21.79
CA LEU A 22 -23.90 -5.79 21.43
C LEU A 22 -23.64 -6.76 20.27
N ILE A 23 -23.66 -6.19 19.05
CA ILE A 23 -22.58 -6.25 18.05
C ILE A 23 -23.10 -5.62 16.74
N ASN A 24 -22.29 -4.78 16.11
CA ASN A 24 -22.51 -4.38 14.71
C ASN A 24 -22.47 -5.64 13.85
N GLY A 25 -23.49 -5.89 13.01
CA GLY A 25 -23.56 -6.89 11.92
C GLY A 25 -23.67 -8.37 12.30
N THR A 26 -24.24 -8.66 13.45
CA THR A 26 -24.88 -9.96 13.70
C THR A 26 -26.12 -10.14 12.81
N SER A 27 -26.61 -11.38 12.70
CA SER A 27 -27.72 -11.74 11.81
C SER A 27 -29.06 -11.05 12.18
N ASP A 28 -29.17 -10.47 13.37
CA ASP A 28 -30.30 -9.70 13.89
C ASP A 28 -30.25 -8.20 13.53
N GLN A 29 -29.28 -7.79 12.73
CA GLN A 29 -29.18 -6.45 12.12
C GLN A 29 -29.16 -6.52 10.59
N SER A 30 -29.57 -7.66 10.04
CA SER A 30 -29.50 -7.97 8.62
C SER A 30 -30.88 -8.35 8.11
N PHE A 31 -31.38 -7.55 7.17
CA PHE A 31 -32.75 -7.65 6.69
C PHE A 31 -32.82 -7.98 5.21
N GLU A 32 -33.66 -8.94 4.85
CA GLU A 32 -34.00 -9.24 3.48
C GLU A 32 -35.11 -8.33 2.99
N PHE A 33 -34.86 -7.62 1.89
CA PHE A 33 -35.86 -6.78 1.22
C PHE A 33 -36.53 -7.61 0.12
N ILE A 34 -37.82 -7.87 0.29
CA ILE A 34 -38.63 -8.68 -0.61
C ILE A 34 -39.61 -7.74 -1.33
N SER A 35 -39.44 -7.57 -2.64
CA SER A 35 -40.36 -6.78 -3.46
C SER A 35 -41.72 -7.45 -3.54
N THR A 36 -42.79 -6.66 -3.45
CA THR A 36 -44.16 -7.16 -3.70
C THR A 36 -44.56 -6.94 -5.16
N ALA A 37 -45.78 -7.32 -5.52
CA ALA A 37 -46.34 -7.06 -6.85
C ALA A 37 -46.56 -5.55 -7.12
N ASP A 38 -46.69 -4.74 -6.07
CA ASP A 38 -46.79 -3.29 -6.19
C ASP A 38 -45.41 -2.69 -6.39
N THR A 39 -45.26 -1.82 -7.39
CA THR A 39 -44.00 -1.13 -7.67
C THR A 39 -43.50 -0.37 -6.44
N ASN A 40 -42.22 -0.57 -6.08
CA ASN A 40 -41.53 0.08 -4.96
C ASN A 40 -42.09 -0.21 -3.55
N VAL A 41 -42.91 -1.26 -3.40
CA VAL A 41 -43.33 -1.75 -2.08
C VAL A 41 -42.51 -2.96 -1.68
N TYR A 42 -42.05 -2.96 -0.44
CA TYR A 42 -41.19 -3.99 0.11
C TYR A 42 -41.74 -4.52 1.43
N GLN A 43 -41.53 -5.82 1.63
CA GLN A 43 -41.53 -6.46 2.94
C GLN A 43 -40.07 -6.51 3.40
N ILE A 44 -39.81 -6.13 4.66
CA ILE A 44 -38.47 -6.14 5.22
C ILE A 44 -38.43 -7.24 6.28
N LYS A 45 -37.75 -8.35 5.95
CA LYS A 45 -37.75 -9.58 6.74
C LYS A 45 -36.44 -9.73 7.50
N ASP A 46 -36.50 -9.98 8.79
CA ASP A 46 -35.31 -10.34 9.56
C ASP A 46 -34.84 -11.76 9.23
N SER A 47 -33.54 -11.88 8.95
CA SER A 47 -32.95 -13.15 8.50
C SER A 47 -32.85 -14.19 9.62
N THR A 48 -32.82 -13.78 10.89
CA THR A 48 -32.66 -14.68 12.03
C THR A 48 -33.99 -15.25 12.51
N THR A 49 -34.95 -14.38 12.78
CA THR A 49 -36.25 -14.71 13.39
C THR A 49 -37.31 -15.08 12.36
N GLN A 50 -37.07 -14.77 11.08
CA GLN A 50 -38.05 -14.91 9.99
C GLN A 50 -39.29 -14.02 10.14
N LEU A 51 -39.29 -13.07 11.09
CA LEU A 51 -40.33 -12.05 11.28
C LEU A 51 -40.10 -10.85 10.38
N TYR A 52 -41.09 -9.98 10.28
CA TYR A 52 -41.08 -8.81 9.41
C TYR A 52 -41.09 -7.52 10.23
N ILE A 53 -40.38 -6.51 9.74
CA ILE A 53 -40.49 -5.15 10.26
C ILE A 53 -41.89 -4.64 9.92
N GLY A 54 -42.65 -4.31 10.94
CA GLY A 54 -43.96 -3.70 10.82
C GLY A 54 -44.23 -2.77 11.99
N THR A 55 -45.48 -2.36 12.13
CA THR A 55 -45.90 -1.47 13.21
C THR A 55 -47.04 -2.05 14.03
N ASN A 56 -47.18 -1.55 15.25
CA ASN A 56 -48.30 -1.92 16.13
C ASN A 56 -49.60 -1.19 15.74
N SER A 57 -49.51 -0.01 15.13
CA SER A 57 -50.65 0.75 14.60
C SER A 57 -50.25 1.65 13.42
N CYS A 58 -51.23 2.34 12.83
CA CYS A 58 -51.00 3.32 11.76
C CYS A 58 -50.81 4.76 12.28
N GLU A 59 -50.81 4.96 13.59
CA GLU A 59 -50.83 6.29 14.20
C GLU A 59 -49.42 6.91 14.29
N LYS A 60 -49.39 8.24 14.44
CA LYS A 60 -48.15 8.95 14.73
C LYS A 60 -47.63 8.55 16.11
N GLY A 61 -46.36 8.17 16.18
CA GLY A 61 -45.71 7.64 17.39
C GLY A 61 -45.85 6.13 17.55
N ALA A 62 -46.50 5.43 16.61
CA ALA A 62 -46.52 3.98 16.59
C ALA A 62 -45.10 3.42 16.55
N ILE A 63 -44.84 2.37 17.33
CA ILE A 63 -43.52 1.74 17.42
C ILE A 63 -43.34 0.83 16.22
N VAL A 64 -42.13 0.83 15.65
CA VAL A 64 -41.68 -0.14 14.66
C VAL A 64 -41.12 -1.37 15.40
N LEU A 65 -41.62 -2.54 15.08
CA LEU A 65 -41.27 -3.80 15.74
C LEU A 65 -41.22 -4.97 14.75
N LEU A 66 -40.69 -6.10 15.19
CA LEU A 66 -40.78 -7.36 14.46
C LEU A 66 -42.07 -8.10 14.81
N LYS A 67 -42.79 -8.53 13.77
CA LYS A 67 -44.06 -9.25 13.91
C LYS A 67 -44.29 -10.21 12.74
N GLN A 68 -45.33 -11.03 12.87
CA GLN A 68 -45.81 -11.86 11.76
C GLN A 68 -46.29 -10.97 10.61
N LEU A 69 -46.12 -11.47 9.38
CA LEU A 69 -46.47 -10.72 8.18
C LEU A 69 -47.94 -10.34 8.17
N ASP A 70 -48.20 -9.04 8.06
CA ASP A 70 -49.53 -8.50 7.80
C ASP A 70 -49.42 -7.20 6.98
N ASN A 71 -50.55 -6.54 6.77
CA ASN A 71 -50.61 -5.32 5.96
C ASN A 71 -49.84 -4.13 6.58
N LEU A 72 -49.51 -4.18 7.87
CA LEU A 72 -48.69 -3.17 8.57
C LEU A 72 -47.18 -3.42 8.43
N CYS A 73 -46.78 -4.42 7.64
CA CYS A 73 -45.38 -4.78 7.38
C CYS A 73 -44.91 -4.34 5.97
N LEU A 74 -45.65 -3.41 5.34
CA LEU A 74 -45.42 -2.98 3.97
C LEU A 74 -44.83 -1.57 3.93
N TRP A 75 -43.73 -1.41 3.20
CA TRP A 75 -42.94 -0.17 3.18
C TRP A 75 -42.62 0.27 1.76
N TYR A 76 -42.72 1.58 1.50
CA TYR A 76 -42.12 2.22 0.33
C TYR A 76 -40.69 2.64 0.66
N ILE A 77 -39.77 2.37 -0.27
CA ILE A 77 -38.42 2.94 -0.21
C ILE A 77 -38.41 4.14 -1.15
N VAL A 78 -38.49 5.34 -0.57
CA VAL A 78 -38.58 6.59 -1.33
C VAL A 78 -37.16 7.10 -1.62
N GLN A 79 -36.86 7.25 -2.90
CA GLN A 79 -35.60 7.79 -3.42
C GLN A 79 -35.85 9.25 -3.79
N ASP A 80 -35.22 10.19 -3.07
CA ASP A 80 -35.46 11.63 -3.29
C ASP A 80 -34.72 12.14 -4.54
N ASP A 81 -33.59 11.51 -4.92
CA ASP A 81 -32.86 11.72 -6.18
C ASP A 81 -31.82 10.60 -6.37
N GLU A 82 -31.36 10.32 -7.60
CA GLU A 82 -30.25 9.38 -7.85
C GLU A 82 -28.90 9.78 -7.20
N LYS A 83 -28.83 10.98 -6.61
CA LYS A 83 -27.61 11.54 -6.02
C LYS A 83 -27.49 11.36 -4.51
N THR A 84 -28.53 10.96 -3.80
CA THR A 84 -28.49 10.81 -2.33
C THR A 84 -28.34 9.35 -1.92
N LEU A 85 -27.27 9.04 -1.18
CA LEU A 85 -26.99 7.70 -0.63
C LEU A 85 -28.05 7.25 0.41
N TYR A 86 -28.84 8.20 0.93
CA TYR A 86 -29.81 7.99 2.00
C TYR A 86 -31.24 8.02 1.47
N LYS A 87 -32.09 7.16 2.04
CA LYS A 87 -33.47 6.90 1.61
C LYS A 87 -34.43 7.09 2.77
N GLN A 88 -35.68 7.41 2.45
CA GLN A 88 -36.77 7.38 3.43
C GLN A 88 -37.51 6.05 3.34
N ILE A 89 -37.87 5.50 4.50
CA ILE A 89 -38.65 4.26 4.60
C ILE A 89 -40.06 4.65 5.05
N LYS A 90 -41.00 4.66 4.11
CA LYS A 90 -42.37 5.17 4.32
C LYS A 90 -43.34 4.01 4.50
N HIS A 91 -44.09 4.01 5.60
CA HIS A 91 -45.10 2.99 5.86
C HIS A 91 -46.24 3.09 4.84
N LYS A 92 -46.58 1.97 4.20
CA LYS A 92 -47.50 1.94 3.05
C LYS A 92 -48.88 2.49 3.39
N ILE A 93 -49.44 2.09 4.53
CA ILE A 93 -50.84 2.38 4.88
C ILE A 93 -50.99 3.78 5.47
N SER A 94 -50.15 4.15 6.43
CA SER A 94 -50.30 5.45 7.11
C SER A 94 -49.69 6.61 6.33
N GLY A 95 -48.76 6.34 5.41
CA GLY A 95 -47.98 7.35 4.72
C GLY A 95 -46.96 8.08 5.61
N LEU A 96 -46.83 7.68 6.88
CA LEU A 96 -45.81 8.17 7.80
C LEU A 96 -44.45 7.52 7.49
N VAL A 97 -43.37 8.13 7.97
CA VAL A 97 -42.01 7.64 7.75
C VAL A 97 -41.41 7.08 9.02
N MET A 98 -40.48 6.14 8.83
CA MET A 98 -39.60 5.65 9.87
C MET A 98 -38.75 6.80 10.43
N ASP A 99 -38.69 6.92 11.74
CA ASP A 99 -38.07 8.04 12.45
C ASP A 99 -37.36 7.51 13.71
N VAL A 100 -36.10 7.93 13.91
CA VAL A 100 -35.39 7.71 15.18
C VAL A 100 -35.94 8.68 16.22
N ASP A 101 -36.59 8.15 17.25
CA ASP A 101 -37.33 8.97 18.22
C ASP A 101 -36.45 10.07 18.83
N ASN A 102 -36.99 11.29 18.85
CA ASN A 102 -36.32 12.52 19.28
C ASN A 102 -34.96 12.81 18.62
N ALA A 103 -34.65 12.20 17.48
CA ALA A 103 -33.33 12.23 16.86
C ALA A 103 -32.20 11.83 17.84
N ALA A 104 -32.52 10.99 18.83
CA ALA A 104 -31.58 10.60 19.86
C ALA A 104 -30.46 9.73 19.28
N THR A 105 -29.26 9.90 19.83
CA THR A 105 -28.03 9.21 19.39
C THR A 105 -27.58 8.15 20.39
N GLU A 106 -28.46 7.79 21.33
CA GLU A 106 -28.22 6.76 22.34
C GLU A 106 -28.58 5.37 21.80
N ASN A 107 -27.99 4.32 22.38
CA ASN A 107 -28.35 2.95 22.03
C ASN A 107 -29.77 2.61 22.51
N ASN A 108 -30.43 1.68 21.80
CA ASN A 108 -31.80 1.22 22.08
C ASN A 108 -32.89 2.29 21.95
N VAL A 109 -32.62 3.40 21.27
CA VAL A 109 -33.67 4.37 20.93
C VAL A 109 -34.71 3.68 20.04
N PRO A 110 -36.00 3.74 20.39
CA PRO A 110 -37.06 3.17 19.56
C PRO A 110 -37.14 3.85 18.21
N ILE A 111 -37.48 3.05 17.20
CA ILE A 111 -37.90 3.56 15.91
C ILE A 111 -39.42 3.70 15.90
N ILE A 112 -39.91 4.85 15.46
CA ILE A 112 -41.33 5.17 15.46
C ILE A 112 -41.80 5.61 14.07
N LEU A 113 -43.12 5.67 13.89
CA LEU A 113 -43.75 6.36 12.76
C LEU A 113 -43.93 7.83 13.05
N TRP A 114 -43.43 8.69 12.15
CA TRP A 114 -43.58 10.13 12.28
C TRP A 114 -43.96 10.82 10.98
N LYS A 115 -44.41 12.08 11.11
CA LYS A 115 -44.70 12.93 9.97
C LYS A 115 -43.40 13.25 9.24
N LEU A 116 -43.41 13.13 7.92
CA LEU A 116 -42.27 13.49 7.08
C LEU A 116 -41.89 14.97 7.31
N LYS A 117 -40.62 15.20 7.65
CA LYS A 117 -40.02 16.53 7.85
C LYS A 117 -38.69 16.71 7.10
N GLN A 118 -38.23 15.71 6.35
CA GLN A 118 -36.91 15.69 5.69
C GLN A 118 -35.74 15.96 6.65
N THR A 119 -35.88 15.54 7.91
CA THR A 119 -34.82 15.67 8.91
C THR A 119 -33.89 14.45 8.88
N PRO A 120 -32.60 14.59 9.27
CA PRO A 120 -31.64 13.48 9.23
C PRO A 120 -32.08 12.21 9.97
N ASN A 121 -32.83 12.32 11.06
CA ASN A 121 -33.36 11.18 11.82
C ASN A 121 -34.44 10.36 11.07
N GLN A 122 -34.82 10.77 9.86
CA GLN A 122 -35.74 10.07 8.96
C GLN A 122 -35.04 9.50 7.72
N LEU A 123 -33.72 9.62 7.64
CA LEU A 123 -32.91 9.23 6.49
C LEU A 123 -32.03 8.04 6.84
N PHE A 124 -32.07 7.01 5.98
CA PHE A 124 -31.38 5.74 6.20
C PHE A 124 -30.58 5.31 4.96
N LYS A 125 -29.33 4.89 5.16
CA LYS A 125 -28.53 4.23 4.13
C LYS A 125 -28.84 2.74 4.16
N LEU A 126 -29.15 2.17 2.99
CA LEU A 126 -29.27 0.73 2.80
C LEU A 126 -27.94 0.20 2.28
N GLU A 127 -27.19 -0.49 3.11
CA GLU A 127 -25.91 -1.07 2.75
C GLU A 127 -26.07 -2.57 2.50
N LEU A 128 -25.65 -3.03 1.31
CA LEU A 128 -25.70 -4.45 0.98
C LEU A 128 -24.80 -5.20 1.97
N VAL A 129 -25.35 -6.20 2.65
CA VAL A 129 -24.52 -7.13 3.40
C VAL A 129 -23.94 -8.09 2.37
N ASP A 130 -22.70 -7.83 1.95
CA ASP A 130 -21.88 -8.83 1.30
C ASP A 130 -21.76 -10.00 2.29
N LYS A 131 -22.56 -11.05 2.09
CA LYS A 131 -22.25 -12.36 2.67
C LYS A 131 -20.88 -12.69 2.12
N ASN A 132 -19.86 -12.48 2.94
CA ASN A 132 -18.46 -12.73 2.60
C ASN A 132 -18.35 -14.22 2.33
N ASN A 133 -18.65 -14.65 1.10
CA ASN A 133 -18.46 -16.00 0.62
C ASN A 133 -16.94 -16.19 0.44
N PHE A 134 -16.23 -16.25 1.57
CA PHE A 134 -14.88 -16.80 1.66
C PHE A 134 -14.99 -18.27 1.27
N THR A 135 -14.93 -18.53 -0.03
CA THR A 135 -14.91 -19.89 -0.60
C THR A 135 -13.49 -20.41 -0.72
N GLN A 136 -12.49 -19.55 -0.48
CA GLN A 136 -11.08 -19.86 -0.63
C GLN A 136 -10.30 -19.40 0.61
N THR A 137 -9.29 -20.19 0.96
CA THR A 137 -8.32 -19.82 1.99
C THR A 137 -7.52 -18.61 1.54
N LEU A 138 -7.43 -17.58 2.38
CA LEU A 138 -6.57 -16.42 2.14
C LEU A 138 -5.42 -16.40 3.14
N THR A 139 -4.21 -16.17 2.66
CA THR A 139 -3.05 -15.94 3.53
C THR A 139 -2.91 -14.43 3.77
N CYS A 140 -2.89 -14.01 5.03
CA CYS A 140 -2.96 -12.60 5.42
C CYS A 140 -2.21 -12.27 6.71
N SER A 141 -1.82 -11.01 6.81
CA SER A 141 -1.40 -10.37 8.06
C SER A 141 -2.57 -9.54 8.60
N ILE A 142 -2.71 -9.52 9.93
CA ILE A 142 -3.79 -8.81 10.62
C ILE A 142 -3.19 -7.65 11.41
N SER A 143 -3.66 -6.43 11.19
CA SER A 143 -3.20 -5.23 11.90
C SER A 143 -4.34 -4.57 12.66
N PRO A 144 -4.13 -4.08 13.89
CA PRO A 144 -5.10 -3.19 14.53
C PRO A 144 -5.26 -1.89 13.71
N LEU A 145 -6.50 -1.43 13.51
CA LEU A 145 -6.79 -0.22 12.74
C LEU A 145 -6.15 1.02 13.38
N THR A 146 -6.10 1.08 14.71
CA THR A 146 -5.51 2.20 15.47
C THR A 146 -3.99 2.26 15.36
N THR A 147 -3.32 1.15 15.06
CA THR A 147 -1.86 1.07 14.93
C THR A 147 -1.45 0.16 13.76
N PRO A 148 -1.68 0.59 12.50
CA PRO A 148 -1.51 -0.26 11.31
C PRO A 148 -0.06 -0.68 11.01
N ARG A 149 0.92 -0.13 11.73
CA ARG A 149 2.34 -0.52 11.65
C ARG A 149 2.65 -1.79 12.43
N LEU A 150 1.74 -2.21 13.31
CA LEU A 150 1.82 -3.44 14.07
C LEU A 150 0.95 -4.51 13.39
N VAL A 151 1.37 -5.76 13.51
CA VAL A 151 0.67 -6.95 13.02
C VAL A 151 0.59 -8.00 14.11
N PHE A 152 -0.33 -8.93 13.96
CA PHE A 152 -0.36 -10.14 14.78
C PHE A 152 0.95 -10.90 14.59
N ASP A 153 1.52 -11.35 15.69
CA ASP A 153 2.80 -12.02 15.75
C ASP A 153 2.74 -13.14 16.78
N ILE A 154 3.13 -14.35 16.38
CA ILE A 154 3.32 -15.48 17.29
C ILE A 154 4.57 -15.19 18.11
N ASN A 155 4.39 -14.91 19.41
CA ASN A 155 5.48 -14.46 20.27
C ASN A 155 6.67 -15.42 20.23
N TYR A 156 7.87 -14.88 19.99
CA TYR A 156 9.11 -15.64 19.80
C TYR A 156 9.07 -16.73 18.71
N SER A 157 8.10 -16.67 17.78
CA SER A 157 7.85 -17.73 16.78
C SER A 157 7.64 -19.12 17.39
N LYS A 158 7.17 -19.16 18.65
CA LYS A 158 7.04 -20.39 19.42
C LYS A 158 5.80 -21.19 18.99
N LEU A 159 5.99 -22.46 18.60
CA LEU A 159 4.93 -23.33 18.09
C LEU A 159 4.42 -24.30 19.17
N GLU A 160 3.86 -23.74 20.24
CA GLU A 160 3.26 -24.50 21.35
C GLU A 160 1.88 -23.95 21.70
N GLU A 161 0.99 -24.80 22.22
CA GLU A 161 -0.31 -24.35 22.75
C GLU A 161 -0.09 -23.30 23.84
N GLN A 162 -1.01 -22.35 23.96
CA GLN A 162 -0.94 -21.21 24.88
C GLN A 162 0.15 -20.18 24.56
N THR A 163 0.89 -20.32 23.46
CA THR A 163 1.79 -19.25 23.01
C THR A 163 0.97 -18.01 22.67
N GLN A 164 1.27 -16.89 23.32
CA GLN A 164 0.55 -15.64 23.12
C GLN A 164 0.73 -15.08 21.71
N ILE A 165 -0.36 -14.59 21.13
CA ILE A 165 -0.35 -13.74 19.94
C ILE A 165 -0.27 -12.29 20.41
N ILE A 166 0.75 -11.58 19.94
CA ILE A 166 1.01 -10.19 20.29
C ILE A 166 0.87 -9.28 19.06
N ALA A 167 0.79 -7.97 19.27
CA ALA A 167 0.92 -6.99 18.20
C ALA A 167 2.39 -6.52 18.13
N TYR A 168 3.08 -6.81 17.03
CA TYR A 168 4.50 -6.48 16.88
C TYR A 168 4.78 -5.78 15.55
N LYS A 169 5.95 -5.11 15.47
CA LYS A 169 6.35 -4.40 14.25
C LYS A 169 6.43 -5.37 13.08
N TYR A 170 5.78 -5.01 11.97
CA TYR A 170 5.82 -5.83 10.76
C TYR A 170 7.25 -6.01 10.25
N HIS A 171 7.65 -7.27 10.07
CA HIS A 171 8.90 -7.69 9.45
C HIS A 171 8.68 -8.83 8.43
N GLY A 172 7.43 -9.24 8.20
CA GLY A 172 7.04 -10.08 7.06
C GLY A 172 7.51 -11.54 7.12
N LYS A 173 7.81 -12.06 8.30
CA LYS A 173 8.14 -13.48 8.50
C LYS A 173 6.88 -14.30 8.79
N ASP A 174 6.97 -15.62 8.65
CA ASP A 174 5.83 -16.54 8.78
C ASP A 174 5.11 -16.48 10.13
N ASN A 175 5.78 -16.09 11.21
CA ASN A 175 5.16 -15.87 12.51
C ASN A 175 4.17 -14.68 12.54
N GLN A 176 4.13 -13.86 11.48
CA GLN A 176 3.22 -12.73 11.31
C GLN A 176 2.15 -12.96 10.23
N VAL A 177 2.07 -14.19 9.72
CA VAL A 177 1.21 -14.57 8.60
C VAL A 177 0.26 -15.67 9.04
N PHE A 178 -1.00 -15.56 8.63
CA PHE A 178 -2.07 -16.47 9.02
C PHE A 178 -2.92 -16.84 7.82
N ASN A 179 -3.42 -18.07 7.80
CA ASN A 179 -4.35 -18.56 6.79
C ASN A 179 -5.78 -18.43 7.33
N PHE A 180 -6.63 -17.67 6.64
CA PHE A 180 -8.05 -17.57 6.91
C PHE A 180 -8.74 -18.69 6.16
N VAL A 181 -8.98 -19.80 6.86
CA VAL A 181 -9.56 -21.02 6.31
C VAL A 181 -11.07 -20.98 6.47
N PRO A 182 -11.87 -21.10 5.40
CA PRO A 182 -13.32 -21.20 5.50
C PRO A 182 -13.74 -22.43 6.33
N ALA A 183 -14.66 -22.25 7.27
CA ALA A 183 -15.12 -23.30 8.19
C ALA A 183 -16.64 -23.47 8.25
N GLY A 184 -17.39 -22.83 7.34
CA GLY A 184 -18.85 -22.87 7.28
C GLY A 184 -19.41 -21.56 6.74
N GLN A 185 -20.74 -21.42 6.77
CA GLN A 185 -21.41 -20.18 6.34
C GLN A 185 -21.01 -19.05 7.30
N ASP A 186 -20.26 -18.08 6.78
CA ASP A 186 -19.75 -16.89 7.49
C ASP A 186 -18.74 -17.16 8.64
N LEU A 187 -18.15 -18.36 8.71
CA LEU A 187 -17.15 -18.75 9.72
C LEU A 187 -15.78 -19.01 9.11
N ILE A 188 -14.74 -18.59 9.83
CA ILE A 188 -13.34 -18.84 9.48
C ILE A 188 -12.56 -19.41 10.67
N ILE A 189 -11.48 -20.11 10.36
CA ILE A 189 -10.39 -20.42 11.27
C ILE A 189 -9.20 -19.55 10.86
N ILE A 190 -8.62 -18.83 11.82
CA ILE A 190 -7.36 -18.10 11.61
C ILE A 190 -6.23 -19.04 12.01
N GLN A 191 -5.68 -19.73 11.02
CA GLN A 191 -4.65 -20.76 11.19
C GLN A 191 -3.25 -20.16 11.08
N SER A 192 -2.30 -20.62 11.88
CA SER A 192 -0.90 -20.20 11.78
C SER A 192 -0.29 -20.63 10.45
N HIS A 193 0.48 -19.74 9.81
CA HIS A 193 1.23 -20.09 8.60
C HIS A 193 2.50 -20.89 8.91
N LEU A 194 3.10 -20.71 10.10
CA LEU A 194 4.26 -21.49 10.57
C LEU A 194 3.92 -22.97 10.77
N ASN A 195 2.72 -23.27 11.26
CA ASN A 195 2.25 -24.64 11.47
C ASN A 195 0.72 -24.66 11.43
N ASN A 196 0.18 -25.42 10.47
CA ASN A 196 -1.24 -25.51 10.21
C ASN A 196 -2.02 -26.32 11.29
N GLU A 197 -1.36 -26.96 12.25
CA GLU A 197 -2.04 -27.60 13.39
C GLU A 197 -2.57 -26.59 14.41
N PHE A 198 -2.05 -25.35 14.39
CA PHE A 198 -2.39 -24.31 15.34
C PHE A 198 -3.26 -23.22 14.74
N CYS A 199 -4.16 -22.68 15.56
CA CYS A 199 -5.06 -21.59 15.25
C CYS A 199 -4.89 -20.45 16.27
N VAL A 200 -5.29 -19.25 15.88
CA VAL A 200 -5.49 -18.10 16.77
C VAL A 200 -6.84 -18.28 17.46
N ALA A 201 -6.82 -18.32 18.79
CA ALA A 201 -8.02 -18.49 19.62
C ALA A 201 -7.83 -17.76 20.96
N PRO A 202 -8.91 -17.43 21.68
CA PRO A 202 -8.76 -16.90 23.02
C PRO A 202 -8.34 -18.00 24.00
N GLU A 203 -7.53 -17.66 25.01
CA GLU A 203 -7.10 -18.56 26.09
C GLU A 203 -8.32 -19.13 26.82
N GLN A 204 -9.29 -18.26 27.15
CA GLN A 204 -10.58 -18.59 27.74
C GLN A 204 -11.72 -17.90 27.00
N CYS A 205 -12.95 -18.38 27.17
CA CYS A 205 -14.14 -17.83 26.50
C CYS A 205 -14.79 -16.68 27.29
N SER A 206 -13.98 -15.82 27.92
CA SER A 206 -14.42 -14.74 28.81
C SER A 206 -13.71 -13.42 28.50
N THR A 207 -14.32 -12.31 28.92
CA THR A 207 -13.75 -10.95 28.78
C THR A 207 -12.39 -10.85 29.47
N GLY A 208 -11.45 -10.15 28.83
CA GLY A 208 -10.07 -9.97 29.28
C GLY A 208 -9.12 -11.11 28.89
N SER A 209 -9.63 -12.19 28.29
CA SER A 209 -8.80 -13.32 27.88
C SER A 209 -7.80 -12.93 26.79
N PHE A 210 -6.54 -13.36 26.94
CA PHE A 210 -5.52 -13.18 25.92
C PHE A 210 -5.80 -14.05 24.69
N ILE A 211 -5.21 -13.64 23.58
CA ILE A 211 -5.21 -14.42 22.35
C ILE A 211 -3.94 -15.25 22.28
N VAL A 212 -4.11 -16.53 21.98
CA VAL A 212 -3.05 -17.54 22.03
C VAL A 212 -3.14 -18.49 20.83
N LEU A 213 -2.10 -19.30 20.63
CA LEU A 213 -2.15 -20.48 19.78
C LEU A 213 -2.88 -21.62 20.49
N LYS A 214 -3.82 -22.26 19.80
CA LYS A 214 -4.48 -23.50 20.21
C LYS A 214 -4.48 -24.51 19.08
N LYS A 215 -4.57 -25.80 19.41
CA LYS A 215 -4.90 -26.81 18.40
C LYS A 215 -6.28 -26.56 17.83
N ILE A 216 -6.46 -26.89 16.55
CA ILE A 216 -7.72 -26.70 15.84
C ILE A 216 -8.87 -27.36 16.60
N SER A 217 -9.87 -26.57 16.95
CA SER A 217 -11.06 -26.96 17.71
C SER A 217 -12.20 -25.96 17.47
N GLN A 218 -13.37 -26.19 18.09
CA GLN A 218 -14.52 -25.28 18.01
C GLN A 218 -14.22 -23.86 18.56
N GLN A 219 -13.21 -23.72 19.44
CA GLN A 219 -12.76 -22.43 19.97
C GLN A 219 -11.91 -21.62 18.97
N CYS A 220 -11.56 -22.20 17.82
CA CYS A 220 -10.83 -21.51 16.74
C CYS A 220 -11.75 -20.79 15.74
N LEU A 221 -13.07 -20.88 15.93
CA LEU A 221 -14.04 -20.34 14.99
C LEU A 221 -14.26 -18.85 15.25
N TRP A 222 -14.12 -18.06 14.19
CA TRP A 222 -14.35 -16.62 14.18
C TRP A 222 -15.36 -16.26 13.10
N LYS A 223 -16.24 -15.30 13.39
CA LYS A 223 -17.01 -14.57 12.38
C LYS A 223 -16.20 -13.37 11.93
N LEU A 224 -15.94 -13.28 10.63
CA LEU A 224 -15.26 -12.15 10.02
C LEU A 224 -16.28 -11.20 9.41
N GLN A 225 -16.38 -10.02 9.98
CA GLN A 225 -17.37 -9.04 9.54
C GLN A 225 -16.71 -7.79 8.98
N ARG A 226 -17.12 -7.37 7.78
CA ARG A 226 -16.65 -6.12 7.19
C ARG A 226 -17.38 -4.94 7.83
N ILE A 227 -16.62 -3.94 8.28
CA ILE A 227 -17.14 -2.70 8.88
C ILE A 227 -17.02 -1.53 7.88
N SER A 228 -15.97 -1.52 7.06
CA SER A 228 -15.78 -0.55 5.99
C SER A 228 -14.96 -1.16 4.87
N GLU A 229 -14.59 -0.37 3.85
CA GLU A 229 -13.73 -0.85 2.77
C GLU A 229 -12.40 -1.45 3.25
N LYS A 230 -11.85 -0.94 4.36
CA LYS A 230 -10.51 -1.26 4.86
C LYS A 230 -10.48 -1.99 6.21
N ALA A 231 -11.63 -2.11 6.89
CA ALA A 231 -11.68 -2.57 8.27
C ALA A 231 -12.66 -3.74 8.47
N PHE A 232 -12.24 -4.68 9.30
CA PHE A 232 -12.99 -5.87 9.69
C PHE A 232 -13.06 -5.99 11.22
N CYS A 233 -14.12 -6.62 11.71
CA CYS A 233 -14.25 -7.11 13.07
C CYS A 233 -14.12 -8.63 13.08
N LEU A 234 -13.50 -9.17 14.14
CA LEU A 234 -13.37 -10.60 14.40
C LEU A 234 -14.15 -10.93 15.68
N ILE A 235 -15.22 -11.69 15.53
CA ILE A 235 -16.11 -12.08 16.64
C ILE A 235 -15.89 -13.56 16.93
N HIS A 236 -15.53 -13.90 18.15
CA HIS A 236 -15.31 -15.28 18.54
C HIS A 236 -16.65 -16.03 18.57
N ASN A 237 -16.75 -17.14 17.84
CA ASN A 237 -18.02 -17.81 17.58
C ASN A 237 -18.67 -18.38 18.86
N VAL A 238 -17.87 -18.91 19.78
CA VAL A 238 -18.38 -19.59 20.99
C VAL A 238 -18.84 -18.60 22.06
N SER A 239 -18.06 -17.55 22.31
CA SER A 239 -18.38 -16.58 23.36
C SER A 239 -19.21 -15.40 22.88
N GLY A 240 -19.25 -15.15 21.56
CA GLY A 240 -19.83 -13.93 21.00
C GLY A 240 -19.04 -12.67 21.32
N LEU A 241 -17.85 -12.76 21.90
CA LEU A 241 -17.03 -11.60 22.27
C LEU A 241 -16.14 -11.17 21.10
N SER A 242 -15.80 -9.88 21.05
CA SER A 242 -15.01 -9.30 19.96
C SER A 242 -13.52 -9.25 20.30
N LEU A 243 -12.70 -9.56 19.30
CA LEU A 243 -11.26 -9.37 19.37
C LEU A 243 -10.96 -7.87 19.49
N THR A 244 -10.10 -7.52 20.45
CA THR A 244 -9.81 -6.14 20.81
C THR A 244 -8.32 -5.94 20.96
N TYR A 245 -7.83 -4.82 20.42
CA TYR A 245 -6.49 -4.32 20.70
C TYR A 245 -6.60 -3.12 21.64
N SER A 246 -6.19 -3.29 22.89
CA SER A 246 -6.19 -2.24 23.91
C SER A 246 -4.99 -2.40 24.83
N ASN A 247 -4.46 -1.28 25.35
CA ASN A 247 -3.30 -1.27 26.25
C ASN A 247 -2.11 -2.10 25.73
N SER A 248 -1.87 -2.03 24.42
CA SER A 248 -0.82 -2.78 23.70
C SER A 248 -0.96 -4.31 23.77
N LYS A 249 -2.16 -4.83 24.01
CA LYS A 249 -2.45 -6.26 24.12
C LYS A 249 -3.63 -6.65 23.23
N LEU A 250 -3.58 -7.88 22.73
CA LEU A 250 -4.68 -8.52 22.02
C LEU A 250 -5.48 -9.36 23.02
N LEU A 251 -6.77 -9.05 23.15
CA LEU A 251 -7.64 -9.65 24.14
C LEU A 251 -9.10 -9.69 23.66
N LEU A 252 -9.93 -10.42 24.39
CA LEU A 252 -11.34 -10.64 24.09
C LEU A 252 -12.22 -9.73 24.96
N GLU A 253 -13.16 -8.97 24.38
CA GLU A 253 -14.02 -8.01 25.12
C GLU A 253 -15.48 -8.04 24.68
N GLN A 254 -16.36 -7.63 25.60
CA GLN A 254 -17.83 -7.67 25.43
C GLN A 254 -18.40 -6.40 24.79
N ASN A 255 -17.70 -5.27 24.87
CA ASN A 255 -18.22 -3.96 24.46
C ASN A 255 -17.59 -3.44 23.18
N TRP A 256 -18.41 -3.00 22.23
CA TRP A 256 -17.93 -2.30 21.03
C TRP A 256 -17.26 -0.99 21.41
N SER A 257 -15.93 -0.95 21.36
CA SER A 257 -15.12 0.21 21.76
C SER A 257 -14.70 1.09 20.57
N GLY A 258 -15.32 0.90 19.40
CA GLY A 258 -15.03 1.70 18.21
C GLY A 258 -13.85 1.15 17.40
N GLN A 259 -12.75 1.91 17.29
CA GLN A 259 -11.62 1.56 16.42
C GLN A 259 -10.71 0.46 16.98
N SER A 260 -10.68 0.24 18.29
CA SER A 260 -9.86 -0.78 18.98
C SER A 260 -10.26 -2.22 18.64
N GLN A 261 -11.46 -2.43 18.09
CA GLN A 261 -11.95 -3.74 17.65
C GLN A 261 -12.00 -3.89 16.13
N GLN A 262 -11.42 -2.91 15.42
CA GLN A 262 -11.32 -2.92 13.98
C GLN A 262 -9.91 -3.31 13.57
N PHE A 263 -9.82 -4.20 12.60
CA PHE A 263 -8.58 -4.74 12.09
C PHE A 263 -8.52 -4.59 10.57
N ILE A 264 -7.32 -4.31 10.08
CA ILE A 264 -7.02 -4.34 8.66
C ILE A 264 -6.49 -5.74 8.35
N VAL A 265 -7.13 -6.43 7.41
CA VAL A 265 -6.66 -7.72 6.90
C VAL A 265 -5.97 -7.46 5.58
N ASN A 266 -4.64 -7.46 5.60
CA ASN A 266 -3.85 -7.33 4.39
C ASN A 266 -3.55 -8.73 3.87
N LYS A 267 -3.87 -9.02 2.60
CA LYS A 267 -3.37 -10.23 1.95
C LYS A 267 -1.86 -10.25 2.11
N ALA A 268 -1.38 -11.27 2.80
CA ALA A 268 0.03 -11.49 2.96
C ALA A 268 0.51 -11.81 1.57
N LYS A 269 1.64 -11.19 1.21
CA LYS A 269 2.35 -11.59 0.01
C LYS A 269 2.63 -13.08 0.21
N LYS A 270 1.90 -13.94 -0.51
CA LYS A 270 2.09 -15.39 -0.49
C LYS A 270 3.60 -15.64 -0.53
N HIS A 271 4.07 -16.55 0.33
CA HIS A 271 5.20 -17.39 -0.04
C HIS A 271 4.75 -18.25 -1.24
N GLU A 272 4.62 -17.61 -2.40
CA GLU A 272 4.97 -18.23 -3.67
C GLU A 272 6.50 -18.13 -3.71
N GLU A 273 7.16 -19.10 -3.09
CA GLU A 273 8.42 -19.56 -3.65
C GLU A 273 8.13 -20.03 -5.07
N GLN A 274 8.29 -19.11 -6.02
CA GLN A 274 9.06 -19.26 -7.27
C GLN A 274 8.63 -18.26 -8.36
N ILE A 275 7.59 -17.44 -8.19
CA ILE A 275 7.10 -16.62 -9.32
C ILE A 275 7.13 -15.10 -9.05
N VAL A 276 6.84 -14.59 -7.85
CA VAL A 276 6.72 -13.12 -7.65
C VAL A 276 8.05 -12.38 -7.38
N PRO A 277 9.00 -12.93 -6.58
CA PRO A 277 10.35 -12.38 -6.56
C PRO A 277 10.97 -12.54 -7.94
N HIS A 278 10.61 -13.58 -8.70
CA HIS A 278 11.08 -13.74 -10.06
C HIS A 278 10.41 -12.75 -11.00
N ILE A 279 9.14 -12.37 -10.90
CA ILE A 279 8.53 -11.35 -11.78
C ILE A 279 8.99 -9.95 -11.42
N ASN A 280 9.14 -9.57 -10.15
CA ASN A 280 9.71 -8.27 -9.80
C ASN A 280 11.21 -8.24 -10.06
N ARG A 281 11.95 -9.33 -9.82
CA ARG A 281 13.36 -9.43 -10.22
C ARG A 281 13.50 -9.66 -11.72
N ILE A 282 12.55 -10.18 -12.47
CA ILE A 282 12.55 -10.29 -13.94
C ILE A 282 12.02 -9.01 -14.56
N GLN A 283 11.13 -8.24 -13.93
CA GLN A 283 10.73 -6.92 -14.39
C GLN A 283 11.80 -5.90 -14.05
N TYR A 284 12.44 -6.02 -12.89
CA TYR A 284 13.59 -5.22 -12.50
C TYR A 284 14.85 -5.67 -13.22
N GLU A 285 15.14 -6.96 -13.38
CA GLU A 285 16.22 -7.44 -14.25
C GLU A 285 15.87 -7.12 -15.70
N LYS A 286 14.63 -7.27 -16.20
CA LYS A 286 14.27 -6.79 -17.56
C LYS A 286 14.38 -5.28 -17.67
N GLN A 287 14.01 -4.48 -16.67
CA GLN A 287 14.13 -3.02 -16.70
C GLN A 287 15.59 -2.59 -16.55
N LYS A 288 16.40 -3.31 -15.78
CA LYS A 288 17.84 -3.19 -15.62
C LYS A 288 18.58 -3.61 -16.89
N THR A 289 18.20 -4.72 -17.52
CA THR A 289 18.68 -5.20 -18.83
C THR A 289 18.19 -4.29 -19.94
N THR A 290 16.97 -3.73 -19.87
CA THR A 290 16.43 -2.76 -20.85
C THR A 290 17.11 -1.41 -20.71
N ASN A 291 17.40 -0.94 -19.49
CA ASN A 291 18.20 0.25 -19.22
C ASN A 291 19.67 0.03 -19.62
N GLN A 292 20.23 -1.16 -19.37
CA GLN A 292 21.57 -1.57 -19.82
C GLN A 292 21.64 -1.66 -21.35
N LEU A 293 20.60 -2.17 -22.01
CA LEU A 293 20.46 -2.20 -23.47
C LEU A 293 20.28 -0.78 -24.03
N LEU A 294 19.50 0.08 -23.38
CA LEU A 294 19.34 1.49 -23.71
C LEU A 294 20.68 2.23 -23.62
N VAL A 295 21.38 2.08 -22.51
CA VAL A 295 22.60 2.85 -22.26
C VAL A 295 23.76 2.33 -23.11
N ASN A 296 23.89 1.03 -23.35
CA ASN A 296 25.05 0.50 -24.09
C ASN A 296 24.82 0.38 -25.61
N ILE A 297 23.61 0.03 -26.04
CA ILE A 297 23.30 -0.14 -27.48
C ILE A 297 22.76 1.17 -28.07
N LEU A 298 21.87 1.87 -27.35
CA LEU A 298 21.35 3.15 -27.86
C LEU A 298 22.34 4.30 -27.69
N HIS A 299 23.31 4.29 -26.76
CA HIS A 299 24.29 5.39 -26.73
C HIS A 299 25.12 5.50 -28.01
N GLY A 300 25.66 4.39 -28.53
CA GLY A 300 26.36 4.39 -29.82
C GLY A 300 25.47 4.85 -30.98
N ALA A 301 24.22 4.39 -31.02
CA ALA A 301 23.25 4.78 -32.05
C ALA A 301 22.74 6.23 -31.91
N ILE A 302 22.56 6.73 -30.69
CA ILE A 302 22.18 8.11 -30.37
C ILE A 302 23.33 9.03 -30.77
N VAL A 303 24.56 8.71 -30.36
CA VAL A 303 25.75 9.48 -30.74
C VAL A 303 25.89 9.51 -32.26
N GLN A 304 25.75 8.36 -32.93
CA GLN A 304 25.82 8.29 -34.39
C GLN A 304 24.69 9.10 -35.07
N ASN A 305 23.45 8.98 -34.58
CA ASN A 305 22.33 9.74 -35.11
C ASN A 305 22.49 11.25 -34.87
N LEU A 306 23.03 11.66 -33.72
CA LEU A 306 23.31 13.06 -33.43
C LEU A 306 24.44 13.60 -34.31
N ILE A 307 25.50 12.82 -34.55
CA ILE A 307 26.57 13.19 -35.48
C ILE A 307 26.04 13.32 -36.93
N GLU A 308 25.11 12.45 -37.34
CA GLU A 308 24.50 12.50 -38.68
C GLU A 308 23.56 13.69 -38.88
N ASN A 309 22.93 14.18 -37.80
CA ASN A 309 21.89 15.22 -37.87
C ASN A 309 22.33 16.60 -37.35
N GLU A 310 23.43 16.71 -36.61
CA GLU A 310 23.95 17.96 -36.05
C GLU A 310 25.30 18.31 -36.68
N SER A 311 25.42 19.53 -37.21
CA SER A 311 26.63 19.99 -37.88
C SER A 311 27.75 20.41 -36.94
N GLU A 312 27.45 20.60 -35.65
CA GLU A 312 28.38 21.11 -34.64
C GLU A 312 28.56 20.13 -33.48
N MET A 313 29.80 19.64 -33.28
CA MET A 313 30.13 18.71 -32.19
C MET A 313 29.85 19.26 -30.80
N MET A 314 29.91 20.58 -30.63
CA MET A 314 29.55 21.25 -29.38
C MET A 314 28.09 21.00 -29.01
N ARG A 315 27.18 21.08 -29.99
CA ARG A 315 25.75 20.85 -29.80
C ARG A 315 25.44 19.38 -29.53
N VAL A 316 26.16 18.47 -30.15
CA VAL A 316 26.10 17.02 -29.84
C VAL A 316 26.46 16.79 -28.36
N ASN A 317 27.53 17.42 -27.87
CA ASN A 317 27.94 17.30 -26.47
C ASN A 317 26.89 17.85 -25.49
N ASP A 318 26.25 18.97 -25.82
CA ASP A 318 25.18 19.57 -25.01
C ASP A 318 23.95 18.66 -24.92
N ILE A 319 23.51 18.09 -26.05
CA ILE A 319 22.36 17.16 -26.10
C ILE A 319 22.65 15.89 -25.30
N LEU A 320 23.85 15.31 -25.44
CA LEU A 320 24.27 14.14 -24.65
C LEU A 320 24.28 14.44 -23.16
N LYS A 321 24.68 15.65 -22.78
CA LYS A 321 24.73 16.10 -21.39
C LYS A 321 23.33 16.30 -20.82
N GLU A 322 22.42 16.93 -21.56
CA GLU A 322 21.02 17.10 -21.15
C GLU A 322 20.32 15.75 -20.98
N PHE A 323 20.50 14.84 -21.95
CA PHE A 323 19.98 13.49 -21.86
C PHE A 323 20.54 12.73 -20.64
N GLY A 324 21.83 12.91 -20.36
CA GLY A 324 22.46 12.39 -19.14
C GLY A 324 21.82 12.91 -17.85
N ARG A 325 21.45 14.19 -17.77
CA ARG A 325 20.83 14.80 -16.56
C ARG A 325 19.48 14.17 -16.21
N ASP A 326 18.65 13.93 -17.22
CA ASP A 326 17.36 13.28 -17.02
C ASP A 326 17.53 11.85 -16.47
N ILE A 327 18.50 11.12 -17.02
CA ILE A 327 18.87 9.78 -16.56
C ILE A 327 19.38 9.84 -15.11
N GLY A 328 20.31 10.75 -14.82
CA GLY A 328 20.91 10.91 -13.50
C GLY A 328 19.91 11.22 -12.39
N SER A 329 18.97 12.12 -12.66
CA SER A 329 17.92 12.51 -11.71
C SER A 329 17.02 11.33 -11.33
N LYS A 330 16.64 10.52 -12.33
CA LYS A 330 15.84 9.32 -12.12
C LYS A 330 16.62 8.22 -11.41
N MET A 331 17.87 8.00 -11.83
CA MET A 331 18.76 6.99 -11.27
C MET A 331 18.95 7.14 -9.76
N ILE A 332 19.26 8.36 -9.29
CA ILE A 332 19.47 8.58 -7.86
C ILE A 332 18.15 8.48 -7.08
N HIS A 333 17.03 8.91 -7.66
CA HIS A 333 15.70 8.79 -7.06
C HIS A 333 15.34 7.31 -6.80
N ASP A 334 15.50 6.46 -7.82
CA ASP A 334 15.23 5.03 -7.73
C ASP A 334 16.16 4.33 -6.71
N TYR A 335 17.43 4.73 -6.68
CA TYR A 335 18.39 4.23 -5.70
C TYR A 335 18.00 4.58 -4.25
N LEU A 336 17.59 5.83 -4.00
CA LEU A 336 17.16 6.30 -2.68
C LEU A 336 15.90 5.57 -2.19
N LEU A 337 14.96 5.22 -3.08
CA LEU A 337 13.77 4.43 -2.72
C LEU A 337 14.09 2.98 -2.33
N THR A 338 15.22 2.45 -2.81
CA THR A 338 15.59 1.05 -2.63
C THR A 338 16.45 0.83 -1.38
N ASP A 339 17.26 1.80 -0.98
CA ASP A 339 18.13 1.71 0.21
C ASP A 339 17.50 2.38 1.44
N SER A 340 16.93 1.56 2.34
CA SER A 340 16.29 1.99 3.59
C SER A 340 17.24 2.69 4.59
N SER A 341 18.56 2.59 4.38
CA SER A 341 19.55 3.23 5.25
C SER A 341 19.81 4.70 4.91
N ILE A 342 19.44 5.14 3.70
CA ILE A 342 19.67 6.50 3.18
C ILE A 342 18.38 7.34 3.17
N THR A 343 17.20 6.70 3.07
CA THR A 343 15.88 7.38 3.06
C THR A 343 15.55 8.14 4.34
N SER A 344 16.19 7.81 5.47
CA SER A 344 15.99 8.49 6.76
C SER A 344 17.04 9.56 7.08
N LYS A 345 18.13 9.63 6.32
CA LYS A 345 19.21 10.61 6.46
C LYS A 345 19.46 11.24 5.10
N LYS A 346 18.91 12.44 4.85
CA LYS A 346 19.37 13.30 3.73
C LYS A 346 20.91 13.27 3.72
N CYS A 347 21.56 13.00 2.59
CA CYS A 347 23.02 12.92 2.54
C CYS A 347 23.62 14.22 3.11
N GLN A 348 24.34 14.13 4.23
CA GLN A 348 24.84 15.30 4.98
C GLN A 348 26.33 15.54 4.77
N THR A 349 27.06 14.53 4.27
CA THR A 349 28.51 14.62 4.03
C THR A 349 28.85 14.31 2.58
N ILE A 350 30.00 14.80 2.10
CA ILE A 350 30.44 14.53 0.74
C ILE A 350 30.70 13.05 0.49
N GLU A 351 31.15 12.30 1.49
CA GLU A 351 31.33 10.85 1.36
C GLU A 351 30.00 10.15 1.11
N GLN A 352 28.93 10.59 1.78
CA GLN A 352 27.60 10.03 1.57
C GLN A 352 27.07 10.37 0.17
N ILE A 353 27.27 11.61 -0.29
CA ILE A 353 26.90 12.04 -1.64
C ILE A 353 27.67 11.24 -2.68
N ALA A 354 28.99 11.17 -2.54
CA ALA A 354 29.87 10.48 -3.49
C ALA A 354 29.57 8.98 -3.56
N VAL A 355 29.31 8.34 -2.40
CA VAL A 355 28.90 6.92 -2.34
C VAL A 355 27.50 6.72 -2.94
N ALA A 356 26.55 7.61 -2.70
CA ALA A 356 25.21 7.51 -3.27
C ALA A 356 25.22 7.68 -4.80
N VAL A 357 25.98 8.65 -5.33
CA VAL A 357 26.18 8.84 -6.76
C VAL A 357 26.90 7.63 -7.38
N ALA A 358 27.99 7.16 -6.78
CA ALA A 358 28.72 6.00 -7.29
C ALA A 358 27.90 4.71 -7.26
N LYS A 359 27.16 4.43 -6.17
CA LYS A 359 26.33 3.22 -6.07
C LYS A 359 25.12 3.28 -6.98
N SER A 360 24.49 4.44 -7.15
CA SER A 360 23.38 4.60 -8.09
C SER A 360 23.85 4.43 -9.53
N LEU A 361 25.02 4.98 -9.89
CA LEU A 361 25.70 4.73 -11.17
C LEU A 361 26.03 3.25 -11.37
N GLN A 362 26.65 2.62 -10.36
CA GLN A 362 26.99 1.19 -10.38
C GLN A 362 25.72 0.33 -10.59
N HIS A 363 24.66 0.69 -9.88
CA HIS A 363 23.38 -0.01 -9.93
C HIS A 363 22.70 0.13 -11.29
N TYR A 364 22.63 1.35 -11.81
CA TYR A 364 21.96 1.69 -13.07
C TYR A 364 22.70 1.15 -14.28
N MET A 365 24.04 1.20 -14.26
CA MET A 365 24.89 0.69 -15.34
C MET A 365 25.23 -0.81 -15.21
N ASN A 366 24.76 -1.48 -14.15
CA ASN A 366 25.03 -2.88 -13.86
C ASN A 366 26.54 -3.22 -13.84
N ILE A 367 27.34 -2.39 -13.17
CA ILE A 367 28.76 -2.64 -13.00
C ILE A 367 28.95 -3.62 -11.84
N ASP A 368 29.32 -4.85 -12.15
CA ASP A 368 29.53 -5.91 -11.15
C ASP A 368 30.67 -5.60 -10.15
N GLN A 369 31.62 -4.74 -10.56
CA GLN A 369 32.72 -4.32 -9.71
C GLN A 369 32.39 -3.06 -8.92
N GLN A 370 32.83 -3.02 -7.66
CA GLN A 370 32.70 -1.81 -6.85
C GLN A 370 33.53 -0.67 -7.46
N LEU A 371 32.85 0.44 -7.78
CA LEU A 371 33.50 1.68 -8.15
C LEU A 371 34.26 2.23 -6.95
N LYS A 372 35.50 2.65 -7.16
CA LYS A 372 36.27 3.30 -6.11
C LYS A 372 35.89 4.76 -6.04
N VAL A 373 35.57 5.22 -4.83
CA VAL A 373 35.29 6.62 -4.54
C VAL A 373 36.44 7.16 -3.71
N ALA A 374 37.01 8.28 -4.12
CA ALA A 374 37.97 9.03 -3.32
C ALA A 374 37.44 10.44 -3.10
N THR A 375 37.49 10.92 -1.86
CA THR A 375 37.17 12.30 -1.49
C THR A 375 38.45 13.03 -1.09
N GLU A 376 38.59 14.27 -1.53
CA GLU A 376 39.71 15.14 -1.21
C GLU A 376 39.23 16.59 -1.06
N VAL A 377 39.90 17.38 -0.25
CA VAL A 377 39.64 18.82 -0.16
C VAL A 377 40.69 19.53 -1.03
N ASN A 378 40.25 20.31 -2.01
CA ASN A 378 41.17 21.14 -2.78
C ASN A 378 41.72 22.25 -1.88
N THR A 379 42.98 22.10 -1.45
CA THR A 379 43.62 22.98 -0.47
C THR A 379 43.80 24.43 -0.94
N THR A 380 43.64 24.70 -2.24
CA THR A 380 43.76 26.05 -2.81
C THR A 380 42.43 26.79 -2.83
N THR A 381 41.31 26.08 -2.98
CA THR A 381 39.97 26.67 -3.13
C THR A 381 39.02 26.33 -1.97
N ASN A 382 39.44 25.45 -1.06
CA ASN A 382 38.63 24.89 0.03
C ASN A 382 37.31 24.27 -0.45
N ILE A 383 37.35 23.67 -1.65
CA ILE A 383 36.22 22.99 -2.30
C ILE A 383 36.40 21.49 -2.08
N ASP A 384 35.33 20.82 -1.65
CA ASP A 384 35.32 19.38 -1.52
C ASP A 384 35.18 18.72 -2.90
N VAL A 385 36.03 17.75 -3.19
CA VAL A 385 36.10 17.06 -4.48
C VAL A 385 35.92 15.58 -4.23
N PHE A 386 35.14 14.93 -5.08
CA PHE A 386 35.13 13.47 -5.13
C PHE A 386 35.41 12.97 -6.54
N SER A 387 36.06 11.81 -6.61
CA SER A 387 36.34 11.12 -7.86
C SER A 387 35.76 9.71 -7.82
N ILE A 388 35.21 9.29 -8.96
CA ILE A 388 34.68 7.95 -9.17
C ILE A 388 35.54 7.29 -10.24
N ASP A 389 36.25 6.24 -9.85
CA ASP A 389 37.19 5.52 -10.71
C ASP A 389 36.52 4.28 -11.36
N PHE A 390 36.46 4.28 -12.69
CA PHE A 390 35.96 3.22 -13.56
C PHE A 390 37.08 2.30 -14.07
N SER A 391 38.30 2.43 -13.53
CA SER A 391 39.50 1.79 -14.07
C SER A 391 39.41 0.27 -14.20
N LYS A 392 38.71 -0.38 -13.26
CA LYS A 392 38.59 -1.85 -13.23
C LYS A 392 37.34 -2.40 -13.95
N SER A 393 36.31 -1.57 -14.15
CA SER A 393 35.09 -1.95 -14.85
C SER A 393 35.19 -1.79 -16.37
N GLY A 394 36.15 -0.99 -16.84
CA GLY A 394 36.13 -0.45 -18.20
C GLY A 394 35.05 0.62 -18.33
N ASN A 395 35.23 1.57 -19.24
CA ASN A 395 34.17 2.52 -19.55
C ASN A 395 33.17 1.79 -20.45
N ILE A 396 31.95 1.62 -19.97
CA ILE A 396 30.93 0.82 -20.67
C ILE A 396 30.51 1.49 -21.98
N PHE A 397 30.67 2.81 -22.04
CA PHE A 397 30.44 3.54 -23.26
C PHE A 397 31.55 3.25 -24.30
N GLU A 398 32.78 2.88 -23.94
CA GLU A 398 33.84 2.64 -24.94
C GLU A 398 33.55 1.46 -25.87
N GLN A 399 32.65 0.56 -25.46
CA GLN A 399 32.29 -0.62 -26.23
C GLN A 399 31.37 -0.18 -27.37
N ASN A 400 31.82 -0.39 -28.62
CA ASN A 400 31.12 -0.14 -29.90
C ASN A 400 31.38 1.19 -30.63
N LEU A 401 32.45 1.92 -30.32
CA LEU A 401 32.82 3.14 -31.07
C LEU A 401 33.71 2.85 -32.29
N GLN A 402 33.31 3.37 -33.46
CA GLN A 402 34.20 3.59 -34.61
C GLN A 402 34.57 5.07 -34.63
N THR A 403 35.84 5.41 -34.40
CA THR A 403 36.30 6.81 -34.44
C THR A 403 37.05 7.11 -35.73
N THR A 404 36.68 8.22 -36.38
CA THR A 404 37.42 8.88 -37.46
C THR A 404 38.04 10.17 -36.93
N ASP A 405 39.04 10.73 -37.63
CA ASP A 405 39.76 11.96 -37.20
C ASP A 405 38.83 13.19 -37.05
N GLU A 406 37.64 13.16 -37.65
CA GLU A 406 36.61 14.21 -37.59
C GLU A 406 35.90 14.30 -36.22
N LEU A 407 36.07 13.30 -35.34
CA LEU A 407 35.39 13.20 -34.04
C LEU A 407 36.23 13.68 -32.84
N SER A 408 37.32 14.42 -33.07
CA SER A 408 38.27 14.80 -32.02
C SER A 408 37.68 15.73 -30.93
N GLU A 409 36.58 16.42 -31.21
CA GLU A 409 35.90 17.33 -30.27
C GLU A 409 34.74 16.68 -29.50
N LEU A 410 34.41 15.43 -29.80
CA LEU A 410 33.34 14.70 -29.11
C LEU A 410 33.75 14.36 -27.68
N GLN A 411 33.01 14.89 -26.70
CA GLN A 411 33.15 14.59 -25.29
C GLN A 411 32.26 13.39 -24.97
N TYR A 412 32.80 12.21 -25.20
CA TYR A 412 32.02 10.98 -25.10
C TYR A 412 31.53 10.66 -23.68
N CYS A 413 32.17 11.22 -22.65
CA CYS A 413 31.70 11.15 -21.27
C CYS A 413 30.62 12.19 -20.93
N SER A 414 30.18 13.05 -21.85
CA SER A 414 29.19 14.10 -21.58
C SER A 414 27.89 13.55 -21.02
N MET A 415 27.46 12.36 -21.46
CA MET A 415 26.29 11.70 -20.90
C MET A 415 26.54 11.23 -19.46
N LEU A 416 27.70 10.65 -19.15
CA LEU A 416 28.11 10.29 -17.78
C LEU A 416 28.19 11.51 -16.86
N CYS A 417 28.74 12.60 -17.38
CA CYS A 417 28.82 13.88 -16.67
C CYS A 417 27.40 14.40 -16.39
N GLY A 418 26.51 14.39 -17.40
CA GLY A 418 25.09 14.71 -17.23
C GLY A 418 24.43 13.84 -16.16
N MET A 419 24.69 12.53 -16.13
CA MET A 419 24.16 11.62 -15.12
C MET A 419 24.61 11.98 -13.70
N ALA A 420 25.87 12.38 -13.53
CA ALA A 420 26.35 12.89 -12.25
C ALA A 420 25.68 14.22 -11.88
N GLU A 421 25.54 15.16 -12.83
CA GLU A 421 24.87 16.46 -12.61
C GLU A 421 23.41 16.29 -12.20
N GLY A 422 22.64 15.46 -12.91
CA GLY A 422 21.24 15.18 -12.58
C GLY A 422 21.09 14.56 -11.19
N ALA A 423 22.00 13.65 -10.83
CA ALA A 423 22.01 13.06 -9.50
C ALA A 423 22.29 14.10 -8.40
N LEU A 424 23.25 15.00 -8.61
CA LEU A 424 23.58 16.07 -7.68
C LEU A 424 22.44 17.09 -7.53
N THR A 425 21.80 17.47 -8.64
CA THR A 425 20.63 18.37 -8.65
C THR A 425 19.48 17.76 -7.86
N GLN A 426 19.20 16.47 -8.04
CA GLN A 426 18.17 15.75 -7.29
C GLN A 426 18.50 15.62 -5.79
N LEU A 427 19.79 15.61 -5.43
CA LEU A 427 20.28 15.70 -4.05
C LEU A 427 20.31 17.14 -3.48
N GLN A 428 19.78 18.11 -4.23
CA GLN A 428 19.70 19.54 -3.85
C GLN A 428 21.07 20.23 -3.71
N ILE A 429 22.08 19.76 -4.44
CA ILE A 429 23.40 20.42 -4.49
C ILE A 429 23.35 21.58 -5.48
N VAL A 430 23.62 22.79 -4.97
CA VAL A 430 23.36 24.04 -5.70
C VAL A 430 24.54 24.49 -6.57
N LYS A 431 25.80 24.18 -6.20
CA LYS A 431 26.98 24.47 -7.03
C LYS A 431 27.87 23.24 -7.16
N TYR A 432 28.19 22.88 -8.39
CA TYR A 432 29.10 21.79 -8.71
C TYR A 432 29.80 22.09 -10.03
N ASN A 433 30.98 21.50 -10.21
CA ASN A 433 31.75 21.52 -11.44
C ASN A 433 32.14 20.08 -11.78
N VAL A 434 31.64 19.56 -12.89
CA VAL A 434 31.98 18.22 -13.37
C VAL A 434 33.06 18.36 -14.43
N GLN A 435 34.22 17.74 -14.22
CA GLN A 435 35.31 17.76 -15.18
C GLN A 435 35.18 16.62 -16.19
N TYR A 436 35.34 16.93 -17.47
CA TYR A 436 35.28 15.99 -18.57
C TYR A 436 36.64 15.37 -18.86
N ASP A 437 36.67 14.07 -19.14
CA ASP A 437 37.82 13.44 -19.79
C ASP A 437 37.68 13.53 -21.32
N LYS A 438 38.66 14.15 -21.99
CA LYS A 438 38.70 14.22 -23.45
C LYS A 438 39.31 12.95 -24.05
N LEU A 439 38.65 12.36 -25.04
CA LEU A 439 39.24 11.35 -25.91
C LEU A 439 40.39 11.98 -26.71
N LYS A 440 41.53 11.27 -26.82
CA LYS A 440 42.59 11.61 -27.79
C LYS A 440 42.87 10.40 -28.67
N PRO A 441 42.79 10.51 -30.01
CA PRO A 441 43.19 9.41 -30.89
C PRO A 441 44.70 9.13 -30.74
N LYS A 442 45.08 7.85 -30.71
CA LYS A 442 46.48 7.44 -30.65
C LYS A 442 47.03 7.47 -32.08
N LYS A 443 48.06 8.27 -32.35
CA LYS A 443 48.82 8.15 -33.61
C LYS A 443 49.54 6.80 -33.62
N THR A 444 49.01 5.82 -34.35
CA THR A 444 49.73 4.58 -34.63
C THR A 444 50.69 4.83 -35.80
N ALA A 445 51.96 4.53 -35.57
CA ALA A 445 52.98 4.58 -36.60
C ALA A 445 52.69 3.50 -37.65
N SER A 446 52.58 3.94 -38.91
CA SER A 446 52.69 3.21 -40.19
C SER A 446 52.23 1.75 -40.26
N GLY A 447 51.29 1.48 -41.17
CA GLY A 447 51.40 0.35 -42.08
C GLY A 447 50.31 -0.70 -41.99
N MET A 448 49.44 -0.65 -43.01
CA MET A 448 48.53 -1.69 -43.51
C MET A 448 47.25 -1.99 -42.74
N CYS A 449 46.17 -1.82 -43.51
CA CYS A 449 44.78 -2.01 -43.21
C CYS A 449 44.47 -3.49 -42.94
N ASN A 450 43.93 -3.78 -41.76
CA ASN A 450 42.99 -4.88 -41.51
C ASN A 450 42.29 -4.61 -40.18
N LEU A 451 40.96 -4.48 -40.23
CA LEU A 451 39.98 -4.56 -39.13
C LEU A 451 40.34 -3.88 -37.78
N MET A 452 39.64 -2.77 -37.53
CA MET A 452 39.15 -2.28 -36.23
C MET A 452 40.02 -2.61 -34.99
N ALA A 453 40.96 -1.73 -34.64
CA ALA A 453 41.60 -1.78 -33.34
C ALA A 453 42.17 -0.43 -32.86
N ASN A 454 41.68 -0.01 -31.69
CA ASN A 454 42.38 0.70 -30.61
C ASN A 454 42.50 2.24 -30.64
N CYS A 455 41.49 2.91 -30.09
CA CYS A 455 41.70 4.10 -29.26
C CYS A 455 42.00 3.67 -27.81
N THR A 456 42.91 4.36 -27.11
CA THR A 456 43.22 4.10 -25.68
C THR A 456 43.00 5.37 -24.87
N TYR A 457 42.12 5.32 -23.86
CA TYR A 457 41.90 6.41 -22.90
C TYR A 457 43.13 6.66 -22.02
N VAL A 458 43.32 7.93 -21.61
CA VAL A 458 44.38 8.34 -20.67
C VAL A 458 43.84 8.56 -19.24
N SER A 459 42.53 8.61 -19.02
CA SER A 459 41.94 8.66 -17.68
C SER A 459 40.61 7.89 -17.66
N ARG A 460 40.44 7.03 -16.65
CA ARG A 460 39.21 6.24 -16.40
C ARG A 460 38.46 6.78 -15.17
N ILE A 461 38.63 8.07 -14.87
CA ILE A 461 38.24 8.68 -13.60
C ILE A 461 37.27 9.83 -13.87
N LEU A 462 36.02 9.69 -13.44
CA LEU A 462 35.09 10.82 -13.39
C LEU A 462 35.44 11.67 -12.17
N ARG A 463 35.87 12.91 -12.39
CA ARG A 463 36.16 13.86 -11.30
C ARG A 463 35.04 14.88 -11.17
N VAL A 464 34.50 14.99 -9.97
CA VAL A 464 33.40 15.89 -9.63
C VAL A 464 33.86 16.81 -8.50
N GLU A 465 33.96 18.10 -8.79
CA GLU A 465 34.23 19.12 -7.78
C GLU A 465 32.89 19.68 -7.30
N VAL A 466 32.64 19.65 -6.00
CA VAL A 466 31.34 20.07 -5.44
C VAL A 466 31.57 21.19 -4.43
N SER A 467 30.93 22.33 -4.65
CA SER A 467 30.90 23.43 -3.68
C SER A 467 29.50 23.56 -3.14
N TYR A 468 29.22 23.09 -1.92
CA TYR A 468 27.88 23.21 -1.38
C TYR A 468 27.75 24.48 -0.52
N GLU A 469 26.74 25.31 -0.83
CA GLU A 469 26.13 26.17 0.18
C GLU A 469 24.98 25.36 0.78
N LEU A 470 25.11 24.93 2.04
CA LEU A 470 23.98 24.36 2.76
C LEU A 470 22.91 25.45 2.82
N ALA A 471 21.82 25.28 2.05
CA ALA A 471 20.64 26.11 2.22
C ALA A 471 20.12 25.87 3.65
N VAL A 472 20.47 26.75 4.58
CA VAL A 472 19.85 26.83 5.89
C VAL A 472 18.42 27.30 5.64
N ILE A 473 17.50 26.35 5.52
CA ILE A 473 16.07 26.66 5.54
C ILE A 473 15.78 27.14 6.98
N PRO A 474 15.28 28.37 7.18
CA PRO A 474 14.88 28.83 8.50
C PRO A 474 13.78 27.90 9.03
N LYS A 475 13.91 27.46 10.27
CA LYS A 475 12.82 26.76 10.95
C LYS A 475 11.70 27.77 11.17
N GLU A 476 10.57 27.60 10.48
CA GLU A 476 9.25 28.07 10.92
C GLU A 476 8.43 26.89 11.44
#